data_AF-A0A1M4MI95-F1
#
_entry.id   AF-A0A1M4MI95-F1
#
_cell.length_a   1.000
_cell.length_b   1.000
_cell.length_c   1.000
_cell.angle_alpha   90.00
_cell.angle_beta   90.00
_cell.angle_gamma   90.00
#
_symmetry.space_group_name_H-M   'P 1'
#
loop_
_entity.id
_entity.type
_entity.pdbx_description
1 polymer ?
#
loop_
_entity_poly.entity_id
_entity_poly.type
_entity_poly.pdbx_seq_one_letter_code
_entity_poly.pdbx_strand_id
1 'polypeptide(L)'
;MPHFDLFFKTEDLRRRLEPHLRLIPPFFEFTVRTGTPEVRYFDQKDPMWKSFPFPVPEGTIYVFDDEIPARALGGGMHMRASVRVTREDTDDEALVLRIWHEILHAVGQPADDLVKRAGEWQSLSDRLMWAAWQSLSRPIDVPFWHRKFYSWLTERAASGVGGR
;
A
#
# COMPACT_ATOMS: atom_id res chain seq x y z
N MET A 1 -10.52 -15.23 -2.71
CA MET A 1 -9.39 -14.27 -2.79
C MET A 1 -9.89 -12.95 -2.21
N PRO A 2 -9.05 -12.12 -1.57
CA PRO A 2 -9.51 -10.85 -1.00
C PRO A 2 -10.08 -9.95 -2.11
N HIS A 3 -11.33 -9.51 -1.92
CA HIS A 3 -11.98 -8.57 -2.82
C HIS A 3 -12.11 -7.22 -2.14
N PHE A 4 -11.82 -6.15 -2.87
CA PHE A 4 -11.93 -4.78 -2.37
C PHE A 4 -12.74 -3.89 -3.30
N ASP A 5 -13.66 -3.10 -2.74
CA ASP A 5 -14.16 -1.90 -3.40
C ASP A 5 -13.08 -0.80 -3.27
N LEU A 6 -12.41 -0.48 -4.39
CA LEU A 6 -11.37 0.53 -4.45
C LEU A 6 -11.96 1.87 -4.91
N PHE A 7 -12.14 2.78 -3.96
CA PHE A 7 -12.63 4.11 -4.21
C PHE A 7 -11.48 5.07 -4.48
N PHE A 8 -11.49 5.72 -5.64
CA PHE A 8 -10.75 6.95 -5.87
C PHE A 8 -11.68 8.12 -5.62
N LYS A 9 -11.30 9.05 -4.74
CA LYS A 9 -12.16 10.18 -4.35
C LYS A 9 -12.68 10.96 -5.56
N THR A 10 -11.82 11.22 -6.54
CA THR A 10 -12.12 12.00 -7.74
C THR A 10 -11.90 11.17 -9.00
N GLU A 11 -12.58 11.55 -10.08
CA GLU A 11 -12.41 10.91 -11.39
C GLU A 11 -10.99 11.11 -11.94
N ASP A 12 -10.35 12.23 -11.62
CA ASP A 12 -8.97 12.52 -12.04
C ASP A 12 -7.97 11.58 -11.35
N LEU A 13 -8.13 11.34 -10.05
CA LEU A 13 -7.34 10.33 -9.34
C LEU A 13 -7.52 8.94 -9.95
N ARG A 14 -8.77 8.58 -10.27
CA ARG A 14 -9.07 7.30 -10.90
C ARG A 14 -8.36 7.15 -12.24
N ARG A 15 -8.54 8.11 -13.15
CA ARG A 15 -7.93 8.09 -14.49
C ARG A 15 -6.41 8.02 -14.43
N ARG A 16 -5.81 8.70 -13.46
CA ARG A 16 -4.37 8.71 -13.23
C ARG A 16 -3.86 7.33 -12.75
N LEU A 17 -4.49 6.73 -11.75
CA LEU A 17 -3.92 5.59 -11.03
C LEU A 17 -4.50 4.22 -11.45
N GLU A 18 -5.75 4.15 -11.92
CA GLU A 18 -6.41 2.91 -12.34
C GLU A 18 -5.58 2.11 -13.39
N PRO A 19 -4.97 2.73 -14.42
CA PRO A 19 -4.15 2.02 -15.40
C PRO A 19 -2.91 1.32 -14.80
N HIS A 20 -2.46 1.79 -13.64
CA HIS A 20 -1.27 1.29 -12.95
C HIS A 20 -1.59 0.17 -11.95
N LEU A 21 -2.87 -0.08 -11.63
CA LEU A 21 -3.28 -1.14 -10.70
C LEU A 21 -2.82 -2.54 -11.13
N ARG A 22 -2.51 -2.74 -12.42
CA ARG A 22 -1.87 -3.97 -12.94
C ARG A 22 -0.52 -4.32 -12.29
N LEU A 23 0.10 -3.37 -11.58
CA LEU A 23 1.31 -3.61 -10.79
C LEU A 23 1.02 -4.41 -9.51
N ILE A 24 -0.22 -4.35 -9.02
CA ILE A 24 -0.68 -5.13 -7.88
C ILE A 24 -1.06 -6.53 -8.41
N PRO A 25 -0.55 -7.62 -7.82
CA PRO A 25 -0.85 -8.96 -8.29
C PRO A 25 -2.36 -9.25 -8.28
N PRO A 26 -2.88 -10.03 -9.25
CA PRO A 26 -4.31 -10.34 -9.39
C PRO A 26 -4.87 -11.20 -8.25
N PHE A 27 -4.06 -11.51 -7.24
CA PHE A 27 -4.53 -12.10 -6.00
C PHE A 27 -5.51 -11.18 -5.25
N PHE A 28 -5.33 -9.86 -5.38
CA PHE A 28 -6.28 -8.87 -4.88
C PHE A 28 -7.22 -8.47 -6.01
N GLU A 29 -8.52 -8.68 -5.79
CA GLU A 29 -9.55 -8.31 -6.76
C GLU A 29 -10.12 -6.94 -6.41
N PHE A 30 -10.39 -6.13 -7.44
CA PHE A 30 -10.89 -4.77 -7.26
C PHE A 30 -12.18 -4.52 -8.02
N THR A 31 -13.17 -3.96 -7.32
CA THR A 31 -14.24 -3.18 -7.94
C THR A 31 -13.87 -1.72 -7.83
N VAL A 32 -13.47 -1.09 -8.95
CA VAL A 32 -13.04 0.30 -8.96
C VAL A 32 -14.24 1.25 -8.99
N ARG A 33 -14.23 2.27 -8.14
CA ARG A 33 -15.30 3.27 -8.01
C ARG A 33 -14.72 4.67 -7.90
N THR A 34 -15.49 5.65 -8.34
CA THR A 34 -15.21 7.07 -8.08
C THR A 34 -16.13 7.57 -6.97
N GLY A 35 -15.58 8.34 -6.03
CA GLY A 35 -16.32 8.99 -4.94
C GLY A 35 -15.75 8.68 -3.56
N THR A 36 -16.45 9.10 -2.52
CA THR A 36 -16.07 8.88 -1.12
C THR A 36 -16.95 7.78 -0.51
N PRO A 37 -16.38 6.68 0.02
CA PRO A 37 -17.13 5.69 0.76
C PRO A 37 -17.55 6.25 2.14
N GLU A 38 -18.30 5.50 2.92
CA GLU A 38 -18.49 5.84 4.33
C GLU A 38 -17.13 5.80 5.06
N VAL A 39 -16.76 6.90 5.72
CA VAL A 39 -15.48 7.04 6.44
C VAL A 39 -15.69 7.48 7.88
N ARG A 40 -14.78 7.06 8.76
CA ARG A 40 -14.58 7.65 10.08
C ARG A 40 -13.25 8.40 10.09
N TYR A 41 -13.16 9.42 10.93
CA TYR A 41 -11.94 10.19 11.09
C TYR A 41 -11.23 9.79 12.38
N PHE A 42 -9.91 9.60 12.29
CA PHE A 42 -9.09 9.30 13.46
C PHE A 42 -8.98 10.48 14.44
N ASP A 43 -8.64 10.17 15.69
CA ASP A 43 -8.60 11.07 16.85
C ASP A 43 -7.86 12.38 16.54
N GLN A 44 -8.46 13.50 16.95
CA GLN A 44 -7.93 14.85 16.73
C GLN A 44 -6.66 15.16 17.54
N LYS A 45 -6.31 14.33 18.52
CA LYS A 45 -5.15 14.54 19.40
C LYS A 45 -3.83 14.04 18.84
N ASP A 46 -3.83 13.04 17.97
CA ASP A 46 -2.59 12.54 17.33
C ASP A 46 -2.35 13.27 15.99
N PRO A 47 -1.30 14.11 15.88
CA PRO A 47 -0.98 14.80 14.63
C PRO A 47 -0.70 13.86 13.44
N MET A 48 -0.32 12.61 13.69
CA MET A 48 -0.10 11.62 12.63
C MET A 48 -1.39 11.34 11.87
N TRP A 49 -2.49 11.17 12.60
CA TRP A 49 -3.78 10.69 12.07
C TRP A 49 -4.90 11.74 12.09
N LYS A 50 -4.62 12.95 12.59
CA LYS A 50 -5.62 14.01 12.76
C LYS A 50 -6.41 14.26 11.48
N SER A 51 -7.73 14.03 11.54
CA SER A 51 -8.65 14.19 10.40
C SER A 51 -8.36 13.26 9.21
N PHE A 52 -7.60 12.17 9.41
CA PHE A 52 -7.37 11.17 8.39
C PHE A 52 -8.62 10.31 8.20
N PRO A 53 -9.23 10.28 7.00
CA PRO A 53 -10.39 9.45 6.72
C PRO A 53 -9.99 7.98 6.60
N PHE A 54 -10.74 7.11 7.26
CA PHE A 54 -10.57 5.66 7.17
C PHE A 54 -11.91 5.00 6.87
N PRO A 55 -12.01 4.11 5.86
CA PRO A 55 -13.29 3.54 5.48
C PRO A 55 -13.91 2.72 6.62
N VAL A 56 -15.22 2.80 6.74
CA VAL A 56 -15.98 2.01 7.72
C VAL A 56 -16.19 0.58 7.23
N PRO A 57 -16.71 0.35 6.01
CA PRO A 57 -17.03 -1.00 5.55
C PRO A 57 -15.77 -1.84 5.37
N GLU A 58 -15.85 -3.11 5.75
CA GLU A 58 -14.81 -4.09 5.44
C GLU A 58 -14.69 -4.30 3.93
N GLY A 59 -13.51 -4.64 3.44
CA GLY A 59 -13.26 -4.80 2.00
C GLY A 59 -13.24 -3.47 1.23
N THR A 60 -12.93 -2.36 1.89
CA THR A 60 -12.91 -1.04 1.25
C THR A 60 -11.52 -0.42 1.28
N ILE A 61 -11.09 0.10 0.14
CA ILE A 61 -9.88 0.90 0.01
C ILE A 61 -10.28 2.30 -0.44
N TYR A 62 -9.78 3.34 0.24
CA TYR A 62 -10.07 4.72 -0.11
C TYR A 62 -8.81 5.50 -0.45
N VAL A 63 -8.70 5.94 -1.71
CA VAL A 63 -7.62 6.78 -2.21
C VAL A 63 -8.12 8.21 -2.36
N PHE A 64 -7.47 9.16 -1.68
CA PHE A 64 -7.93 10.55 -1.61
C PHE A 64 -6.78 11.56 -1.66
N ASP A 65 -7.08 12.80 -2.02
CA ASP A 65 -6.12 13.88 -2.28
C ASP A 65 -6.38 15.15 -1.44
N ASP A 66 -7.14 15.02 -0.36
CA ASP A 66 -7.45 16.15 0.52
C ASP A 66 -6.21 16.76 1.18
N GLU A 67 -6.22 18.09 1.26
CA GLU A 67 -5.32 18.84 2.13
C GLU A 67 -5.81 18.76 3.58
N ILE A 68 -5.48 17.65 4.25
CA ILE A 68 -5.72 17.43 5.68
C ILE A 68 -4.44 17.62 6.52
N PRO A 69 -4.58 17.94 7.83
CA PRO A 69 -3.44 18.14 8.72
C PRO A 69 -2.69 16.86 9.10
N ALA A 70 -3.27 15.68 8.85
CA ALA A 70 -2.62 14.39 9.09
C ALA A 70 -1.26 14.33 8.37
N ARG A 71 -0.29 13.69 9.02
CA ARG A 71 1.03 13.38 8.41
C ARG A 71 1.07 12.01 7.75
N ALA A 72 0.16 11.11 8.13
CA ALA A 72 0.05 9.80 7.52
C ALA A 72 -0.23 9.92 6.02
N LEU A 73 0.44 9.06 5.24
CA LEU A 73 0.21 8.90 3.80
C LEU A 73 -0.59 7.64 3.48
N GLY A 74 -0.72 6.73 4.44
CA GLY A 74 -1.46 5.50 4.30
C GLY A 74 -1.73 4.85 5.65
N GLY A 75 -2.71 3.96 5.66
CA GLY A 75 -2.93 3.02 6.76
C GLY A 75 -3.80 1.87 6.28
N GLY A 76 -3.47 0.66 6.70
CA GLY A 76 -4.20 -0.56 6.37
C GLY A 76 -4.39 -1.46 7.58
N MET A 77 -5.60 -1.97 7.79
CA MET A 77 -5.92 -2.96 8.82
C MET A 77 -7.30 -3.54 8.60
N HIS A 78 -7.54 -4.78 9.06
CA HIS A 78 -8.87 -5.39 9.09
C HIS A 78 -9.61 -5.25 7.76
N MET A 79 -8.98 -5.70 6.67
CA MET A 79 -9.53 -5.67 5.31
C MET A 79 -9.95 -4.27 4.84
N ARG A 80 -9.30 -3.22 5.36
CA ARG A 80 -9.57 -1.82 5.01
C ARG A 80 -8.27 -1.06 4.84
N ALA A 81 -8.25 -0.13 3.91
CA ALA A 81 -7.10 0.74 3.73
C ALA A 81 -7.51 2.15 3.31
N SER A 82 -6.69 3.13 3.68
CA SER A 82 -6.77 4.50 3.18
C SER A 82 -5.40 4.93 2.70
N VAL A 83 -5.36 5.61 1.57
CA VAL A 83 -4.14 6.10 0.94
C VAL A 83 -4.32 7.56 0.55
N ARG A 84 -3.43 8.41 1.04
CA ARG A 84 -3.39 9.81 0.67
C ARG A 84 -2.44 10.01 -0.50
N VAL A 85 -2.90 10.77 -1.48
CA VAL A 85 -2.11 11.31 -2.59
C VAL A 85 -1.84 12.78 -2.29
N THR A 86 -0.59 13.22 -2.38
CA THR A 86 -0.24 14.64 -2.23
C THR A 86 0.18 15.24 -3.56
N ARG A 87 0.38 16.57 -3.60
CA ARG A 87 0.85 17.25 -4.83
C ARG A 87 2.29 16.90 -5.19
N GLU A 88 3.08 16.48 -4.20
CA GLU A 88 4.47 16.07 -4.35
C GLU A 88 4.60 14.65 -4.92
N ASP A 89 3.55 13.84 -4.80
CA ASP A 89 3.49 12.52 -5.41
C ASP A 89 3.37 12.66 -6.94
N THR A 90 4.52 12.67 -7.62
CA THR A 90 4.62 12.76 -9.10
C THR A 90 4.86 11.41 -9.76
N ASP A 91 5.27 10.39 -9.00
CA ASP A 91 5.53 9.04 -9.46
C ASP A 91 4.31 8.14 -9.18
N ASP A 92 3.56 7.82 -10.25
CA ASP A 92 2.36 6.99 -10.19
C ASP A 92 2.67 5.54 -9.79
N GLU A 93 3.85 5.03 -10.14
CA GLU A 93 4.29 3.70 -9.72
C GLU A 93 4.52 3.65 -8.21
N ALA A 94 5.20 4.65 -7.65
CA ALA A 94 5.39 4.77 -6.21
C ALA A 94 4.05 4.87 -5.46
N LEU A 95 3.08 5.61 -6.00
CA LEU A 95 1.73 5.69 -5.44
C LEU A 95 1.02 4.34 -5.45
N VAL A 96 1.06 3.59 -6.54
CA VAL A 96 0.44 2.26 -6.59
C VAL A 96 1.16 1.27 -5.67
N LEU A 97 2.47 1.38 -5.48
CA LEU A 97 3.19 0.61 -4.46
C LEU A 97 2.75 0.96 -3.04
N ARG A 98 2.42 2.22 -2.75
CA ARG A 98 1.80 2.61 -1.47
C ARG A 98 0.42 1.97 -1.30
N ILE A 99 -0.40 1.93 -2.35
CA ILE A 99 -1.69 1.23 -2.31
C ILE A 99 -1.49 -0.25 -2.00
N TRP A 100 -0.55 -0.92 -2.67
CA TRP A 100 -0.26 -2.32 -2.41
C TRP A 100 0.26 -2.57 -0.98
N HIS A 101 1.13 -1.70 -0.49
CA HIS A 101 1.63 -1.73 0.89
C HIS A 101 0.48 -1.70 1.91
N GLU A 102 -0.48 -0.77 1.76
CA GLU A 102 -1.61 -0.69 2.69
C GLU A 102 -2.58 -1.88 2.55
N ILE A 103 -2.74 -2.42 1.34
CA ILE A 103 -3.52 -3.66 1.14
C ILE A 103 -2.87 -4.83 1.88
N LEU A 104 -1.54 -4.95 1.84
CA LEU A 104 -0.82 -5.99 2.55
C LEU A 104 -1.05 -5.89 4.07
N HIS A 105 -0.97 -4.68 4.64
CA HIS A 105 -1.34 -4.46 6.04
C HIS A 105 -2.81 -4.81 6.31
N ALA A 106 -3.72 -4.45 5.40
CA ALA A 106 -5.15 -4.76 5.52
C ALA A 106 -5.42 -6.28 5.61
N VAL A 107 -4.62 -7.10 4.92
CA VAL A 107 -4.69 -8.58 4.98
C VAL A 107 -3.73 -9.21 6.00
N GLY A 108 -3.18 -8.40 6.92
CA GLY A 108 -2.37 -8.87 8.04
C GLY A 108 -0.91 -9.20 7.71
N GLN A 109 -0.40 -8.78 6.54
CA GLN A 109 1.00 -8.97 6.16
C GLN A 109 1.88 -7.81 6.64
N PRO A 110 3.12 -8.09 7.11
CA PRO A 110 4.00 -7.07 7.68
C PRO A 110 4.76 -6.28 6.60
N ALA A 111 4.08 -5.37 5.91
CA ALA A 111 4.65 -4.63 4.76
C ALA A 111 5.80 -3.67 5.13
N ASP A 112 5.97 -3.32 6.41
CA ASP A 112 7.07 -2.47 6.91
C ASP A 112 8.39 -3.24 7.13
N ASP A 113 8.36 -4.58 7.11
CA ASP A 113 9.48 -5.40 7.58
C ASP A 113 10.48 -5.79 6.47
N LEU A 114 10.53 -5.03 5.37
CA LEU A 114 11.33 -5.32 4.17
C LEU A 114 12.79 -5.69 4.51
N VAL A 115 13.46 -4.89 5.35
CA VAL A 115 14.86 -5.14 5.76
C VAL A 115 14.94 -6.23 6.83
N LYS A 116 14.06 -6.21 7.83
CA LYS A 116 14.08 -7.17 8.95
C LYS A 116 13.91 -8.61 8.47
N ARG A 117 13.15 -8.80 7.38
CA ARG A 117 12.85 -10.11 6.78
C ARG A 117 13.68 -10.42 5.54
N ALA A 118 14.73 -9.65 5.24
CA ALA A 118 15.58 -9.85 4.07
C ALA A 118 16.02 -11.32 3.88
N GLY A 119 16.33 -12.02 4.98
CA GLY A 119 16.72 -13.43 4.94
C GLY A 119 15.62 -14.39 4.44
N GLU A 120 14.34 -14.02 4.58
CA GLU A 120 13.19 -14.86 4.24
C GLU A 120 12.77 -14.74 2.76
N TRP A 121 12.79 -13.52 2.21
CA TRP A 121 12.25 -13.26 0.87
C TRP A 121 13.32 -13.15 -0.22
N GLN A 122 14.58 -12.88 0.14
CA GLN A 122 15.65 -12.72 -0.84
C GLN A 122 16.20 -14.08 -1.30
N SER A 123 16.26 -14.27 -2.62
CA SER A 123 17.08 -15.31 -3.24
C SER A 123 18.59 -15.05 -3.05
N LEU A 124 19.43 -16.02 -3.37
CA LEU A 124 20.90 -15.83 -3.35
C LEU A 124 21.33 -14.69 -4.28
N SER A 125 20.74 -14.60 -5.48
CA SER A 125 20.99 -13.49 -6.41
C SER A 125 20.54 -12.14 -5.85
N ASP A 126 19.42 -12.09 -5.12
CA ASP A 126 18.94 -10.85 -4.51
C ASP A 126 19.91 -10.36 -3.43
N ARG A 127 20.45 -11.27 -2.61
CA ARG A 127 21.44 -10.93 -1.58
C ARG A 127 22.71 -10.34 -2.19
N LEU A 128 23.18 -10.91 -3.31
CA LEU A 128 24.34 -10.38 -4.03
C LEU A 128 24.07 -8.99 -4.61
N MET A 129 22.93 -8.82 -5.28
CA MET A 129 22.52 -7.52 -5.81
C MET A 129 22.34 -6.49 -4.71
N TRP A 130 21.73 -6.88 -3.59
CA TRP A 130 21.51 -6.03 -2.43
C TRP A 130 22.82 -5.58 -1.81
N ALA A 131 23.76 -6.49 -1.61
CA ALA A 131 25.10 -6.16 -1.11
C ALA A 131 25.82 -5.18 -2.05
N ALA A 132 25.75 -5.41 -3.37
CA ALA A 132 26.29 -4.48 -4.36
C ALA A 132 25.59 -3.11 -4.29
N TRP A 133 24.26 -3.08 -4.16
CA TRP A 133 23.46 -1.86 -4.03
C TRP A 133 23.87 -1.04 -2.81
N GLN A 134 24.02 -1.70 -1.66
CA GLN A 134 24.47 -1.07 -0.41
C GLN A 134 25.92 -0.58 -0.50
N SER A 135 26.80 -1.32 -1.18
CA SER A 135 28.19 -0.89 -1.38
C SER A 135 28.31 0.40 -2.21
N LEU A 136 27.29 0.68 -3.03
CA LEU A 136 27.16 1.90 -3.81
C LEU A 136 26.39 3.01 -3.06
N SER A 137 26.11 2.84 -1.77
CA SER A 137 25.33 3.77 -0.93
C SER A 137 23.99 4.17 -1.54
N ARG A 138 23.37 3.28 -2.31
CA ARG A 138 22.07 3.52 -2.95
C ARG A 138 20.94 3.28 -1.94
N PRO A 139 19.84 4.05 -1.98
CA PRO A 139 18.69 3.81 -1.13
C PRO A 139 18.08 2.43 -1.43
N ILE A 140 17.71 1.74 -0.35
CA ILE A 140 17.03 0.45 -0.38
C ILE A 140 15.51 0.63 -0.50
N ASP A 141 15.03 1.76 0.02
CA ASP A 141 13.64 2.20 -0.06
C ASP A 141 13.34 2.70 -1.49
N VAL A 142 13.31 1.76 -2.44
CA VAL A 142 13.09 2.01 -3.86
C VAL A 142 12.10 1.02 -4.45
N PRO A 143 11.35 1.40 -5.51
CA PRO A 143 10.31 0.56 -6.12
C PRO A 143 10.75 -0.88 -6.43
N PHE A 144 12.01 -1.07 -6.86
CA PHE A 144 12.55 -2.38 -7.19
C PHE A 144 12.49 -3.39 -6.03
N TRP A 145 12.94 -3.00 -4.83
CA TRP A 145 12.98 -3.90 -3.68
C TRP A 145 11.59 -4.10 -3.08
N HIS A 146 10.78 -3.04 -3.05
CA HIS A 146 9.38 -3.10 -2.62
C HIS A 146 8.58 -4.09 -3.45
N ARG A 147 8.69 -4.06 -4.77
CA ARG A 147 8.00 -5.03 -5.64
C ARG A 147 8.34 -6.47 -5.27
N LYS A 148 9.62 -6.79 -5.08
CA LYS A 148 10.04 -8.15 -4.71
C LYS A 148 9.48 -8.57 -3.34
N PHE A 149 9.61 -7.69 -2.36
CA PHE A 149 9.13 -7.96 -1.01
C PHE A 149 7.60 -8.11 -0.96
N TYR A 150 6.86 -7.21 -1.61
CA TYR A 150 5.40 -7.22 -1.65
C TYR A 150 4.85 -8.40 -2.44
N SER A 151 5.51 -8.82 -3.53
CA SER A 151 5.17 -10.06 -4.24
C SER A 151 5.28 -11.26 -3.31
N TRP A 152 6.41 -11.38 -2.59
CA TRP A 152 6.62 -12.47 -1.63
C TRP A 152 5.56 -12.45 -0.51
N LEU A 153 5.22 -11.27 0.03
CA LEU A 153 4.14 -11.16 1.03
C LEU A 153 2.77 -11.53 0.46
N THR A 154 2.52 -11.23 -0.81
CA THR A 154 1.27 -11.59 -1.49
C THR A 154 1.15 -13.10 -1.68
N GLU A 155 2.23 -13.76 -2.11
CA GLU A 155 2.29 -15.23 -2.20
C GLU A 155 2.11 -15.90 -0.84
N ARG A 156 2.75 -15.34 0.19
CA ARG A 156 2.62 -15.77 1.58
C ARG A 156 1.17 -15.67 2.07
N ALA A 157 0.50 -14.55 1.79
CA ALA A 157 -0.93 -14.36 2.09
C ALA A 157 -1.81 -15.36 1.33
N ALA A 158 -1.54 -15.57 0.04
CA ALA A 158 -2.28 -16.52 -0.79
C ALA A 158 -2.16 -17.97 -0.29
N SER A 159 -1.03 -18.32 0.32
CA SER A 159 -0.76 -19.64 0.89
C SER A 159 -1.37 -19.83 2.30
N GLY A 160 -2.07 -18.83 2.85
CA GLY A 160 -2.63 -18.87 4.20
C GLY A 160 -1.61 -18.74 5.33
N VAL A 161 -0.36 -18.41 5.01
CA VAL A 161 0.70 -18.24 6.01
C VAL A 161 0.64 -16.79 6.53
N GLY A 162 0.22 -16.61 7.78
CA GLY A 162 0.22 -15.28 8.44
C GLY A 162 -1.13 -14.59 8.56
N GLY A 163 -2.24 -15.23 8.14
CA GLY A 163 -3.57 -14.81 8.56
C GLY A 163 -3.86 -15.37 9.96
N ARG A 164 -3.68 -14.55 11.00
CA ARG A 164 -4.17 -14.81 12.36
C ARG A 164 -4.74 -13.54 12.96
#